data_AF-A0A0V0QQJ7-F1
#
_entry.id   AF-A0A0V0QQJ7-F1
#
_cell.length_a   1.000
_cell.length_b   1.000
_cell.length_c   1.000
_cell.angle_alpha   90.00
_cell.angle_beta   90.00
_cell.angle_gamma   90.00
#
_symmetry.space_group_name_H-M   'P 1'
#
loop_
_entity.id
_entity.type
_entity.pdbx_description
1 polymer ?
#
loop_
_entity_poly.entity_id
_entity_poly.type
_entity_poly.pdbx_seq_one_letter_code
_entity_poly.pdbx_strand_id
1 'polypeptide(L)'
;MSLSQQQTENYLKRINTEKKQPSVQYLFEIVKNQQIFIPFENLQVYFKKSINLDIQALYDKIVQNKQGGVCYELHVHLVAHLKNLGFQAYLVKGNVADFVNGGFDENNMHNIIIVDFNNDEKYMVDVGFGDFYTKPILLKGNQIELEDFGGKYMLKLIEFQNVKQYGVYALKNNKTQELFCVDFQREQKPDLFLEGFKQNVSNPKWIFINQLIILKHYYKEVNGVQ
;
A
#
# COMPACT_ATOMS: atom_id res chain seq x y z
N MET A 1 -6.60 9.87 -16.97
CA MET A 1 -7.68 10.84 -16.67
C MET A 1 -7.66 11.13 -15.17
N SER A 2 -8.12 12.28 -14.71
CA SER A 2 -8.22 12.60 -13.26
C SER A 2 -9.64 12.33 -12.76
N LEU A 3 -9.77 12.03 -11.46
CA LEU A 3 -11.09 11.89 -10.82
C LEU A 3 -11.74 13.26 -10.62
N SER A 4 -13.07 13.32 -10.63
CA SER A 4 -13.81 14.52 -10.25
C SER A 4 -13.85 14.71 -8.72
N GLN A 5 -14.18 15.92 -8.27
CA GLN A 5 -14.40 16.20 -6.83
C GLN A 5 -15.52 15.31 -6.26
N GLN A 6 -16.61 15.12 -7.01
CA GLN A 6 -17.73 14.27 -6.57
C GLN A 6 -17.31 12.81 -6.38
N GLN A 7 -16.43 12.30 -7.25
CA GLN A 7 -15.89 10.95 -7.10
C GLN A 7 -15.05 10.81 -5.83
N THR A 8 -14.24 11.82 -5.52
CA THR A 8 -13.50 11.85 -4.25
C THR A 8 -14.44 11.89 -3.04
N GLU A 9 -15.50 12.69 -3.06
CA GLU A 9 -16.49 12.70 -1.97
C GLU A 9 -17.18 11.35 -1.79
N ASN A 10 -17.54 10.68 -2.89
CA ASN A 10 -18.15 9.34 -2.84
C ASN A 10 -17.17 8.30 -2.26
N TYR A 11 -15.88 8.43 -2.57
CA TYR A 11 -14.85 7.62 -1.96
C TYR A 11 -14.71 7.89 -0.45
N LEU A 12 -14.70 9.14 -0.01
CA LEU A 12 -14.64 9.46 1.42
C LEU A 12 -15.84 8.86 2.17
N LYS A 13 -17.05 8.93 1.59
CA LYS A 13 -18.24 8.25 2.11
C LYS A 13 -18.04 6.73 2.17
N ARG A 14 -17.46 6.12 1.13
CA ARG A 14 -17.17 4.66 1.06
C ARG A 14 -16.24 4.19 2.18
N ILE A 15 -15.34 5.05 2.65
CA ILE A 15 -14.44 4.78 3.76
C ILE A 15 -14.88 5.47 5.07
N ASN A 16 -16.10 5.98 5.16
CA ASN A 16 -16.63 6.61 6.37
C ASN A 16 -15.74 7.75 6.93
N THR A 17 -15.32 8.66 6.05
CA THR A 17 -14.64 9.90 6.42
C THR A 17 -15.26 11.09 5.69
N GLU A 18 -14.87 12.30 6.06
CA GLU A 18 -15.32 13.56 5.48
C GLU A 18 -14.13 14.37 4.98
N LYS A 19 -14.37 15.29 4.05
CA LYS A 19 -13.31 16.11 3.47
C LYS A 19 -12.75 17.08 4.52
N LYS A 20 -11.44 17.01 4.76
CA LYS A 20 -10.69 17.91 5.65
C LYS A 20 -9.50 18.52 4.90
N GLN A 21 -8.87 19.53 5.51
CA GLN A 21 -7.61 20.07 4.99
C GLN A 21 -6.48 19.03 5.13
N PRO A 22 -5.55 18.94 4.16
CA PRO A 22 -4.40 18.06 4.24
C PRO A 22 -3.65 18.24 5.57
N SER A 23 -3.43 17.14 6.28
CA SER A 23 -2.62 17.06 7.49
C SER A 23 -2.15 15.62 7.66
N VAL A 24 -1.13 15.39 8.50
CA VAL A 24 -0.66 14.02 8.82
C VAL A 24 -1.77 13.22 9.52
N GLN A 25 -2.53 13.87 10.38
CA GLN A 25 -3.68 13.27 11.08
C GLN A 25 -4.76 12.85 10.09
N TYR A 26 -5.06 13.69 9.09
CA TYR A 26 -6.04 13.35 8.06
C TYR A 26 -5.52 12.26 7.11
N LEU A 27 -4.23 12.27 6.75
CA LEU A 27 -3.61 11.18 6.00
C LEU A 27 -3.74 9.85 6.76
N PHE A 28 -3.46 9.85 8.07
CA PHE A 28 -3.64 8.68 8.91
C PHE A 28 -5.09 8.21 8.96
N GLU A 29 -6.06 9.12 9.12
CA GLU A 29 -7.48 8.79 9.10
C GLU A 29 -7.91 8.11 7.79
N ILE A 30 -7.50 8.67 6.64
CA ILE A 30 -7.79 8.09 5.31
C ILE A 30 -7.19 6.68 5.21
N VAL A 31 -5.93 6.50 5.61
CA VAL A 31 -5.22 5.21 5.54
C VAL A 31 -5.85 4.16 6.45
N LYS A 32 -6.15 4.51 7.70
CA LYS A 32 -6.87 3.64 8.66
C LYS A 32 -8.22 3.22 8.07
N ASN A 33 -9.01 4.19 7.60
CA ASN A 33 -10.35 3.93 7.13
C ASN A 33 -10.39 3.16 5.79
N GLN A 34 -9.47 3.45 4.87
CA GLN A 34 -9.27 2.66 3.65
C GLN A 34 -9.12 1.17 4.01
N GLN A 35 -8.22 0.85 4.94
CA GLN A 35 -7.94 -0.53 5.35
C GLN A 35 -9.12 -1.23 6.06
N ILE A 36 -9.94 -0.47 6.79
CA ILE A 36 -11.15 -0.99 7.45
C ILE A 36 -12.25 -1.30 6.43
N PHE A 37 -12.51 -0.35 5.54
CA PHE A 37 -13.71 -0.34 4.73
C PHE A 37 -13.49 -0.99 3.37
N ILE A 38 -12.30 -0.92 2.79
CA ILE A 38 -11.96 -1.50 1.49
C ILE A 38 -11.03 -2.70 1.73
N PRO A 39 -11.48 -3.93 1.46
CA PRO A 39 -10.67 -5.12 1.67
C PRO A 39 -9.55 -5.21 0.63
N PHE A 40 -8.48 -5.89 0.99
CA PHE A 40 -7.58 -6.49 0.01
C PHE A 40 -8.25 -7.77 -0.52
N GLU A 41 -8.21 -7.96 -1.84
CA GLU A 41 -8.68 -9.19 -2.48
C GLU A 41 -7.96 -9.43 -3.81
N ASN A 42 -7.77 -10.71 -4.17
CA ASN A 42 -7.18 -11.11 -5.44
C ASN A 42 -8.15 -11.92 -6.33
N LEU A 43 -9.47 -11.75 -6.21
CA LEU A 43 -10.48 -12.52 -6.94
C LEU A 43 -10.26 -12.49 -8.44
N GLN A 44 -10.02 -11.31 -9.03
CA GLN A 44 -9.77 -11.20 -10.47
C GLN A 44 -8.52 -11.98 -10.88
N VAL A 45 -7.44 -11.84 -10.12
CA VAL A 45 -6.16 -12.53 -10.36
C VAL A 45 -6.33 -14.05 -10.25
N TYR A 46 -6.99 -14.51 -9.19
CA TYR A 46 -7.27 -15.93 -8.94
C TYR A 46 -8.09 -16.56 -10.06
N PHE A 47 -9.09 -15.85 -10.57
CA PHE A 47 -9.89 -16.28 -11.74
C PHE A 47 -9.22 -15.97 -13.08
N LYS A 48 -7.91 -15.68 -13.11
CA LYS A 48 -7.10 -15.42 -14.32
C LYS A 48 -7.64 -14.27 -15.19
N LYS A 49 -8.31 -13.31 -14.58
CA LYS A 49 -8.75 -12.07 -15.22
C LYS A 49 -7.66 -11.03 -15.06
N SER A 50 -7.46 -10.21 -16.10
CA SER A 50 -6.57 -9.06 -16.02
C SER A 50 -7.12 -8.00 -15.06
N ILE A 51 -6.22 -7.26 -14.42
CA ILE A 51 -6.55 -6.03 -13.68
C ILE A 51 -6.60 -4.84 -14.65
N ASN A 52 -7.32 -3.78 -14.27
CA ASN A 52 -7.37 -2.54 -15.02
C ASN A 52 -6.98 -1.37 -14.10
N LEU A 53 -5.89 -0.66 -14.44
CA LEU A 53 -5.41 0.49 -13.67
C LEU A 53 -5.89 1.83 -14.21
N ASP A 54 -6.81 1.84 -15.20
CA ASP A 54 -7.54 3.05 -15.55
C ASP A 54 -8.32 3.56 -14.33
N ILE A 55 -8.21 4.86 -14.06
CA ILE A 55 -8.72 5.40 -12.81
C ILE A 55 -10.25 5.34 -12.71
N GLN A 56 -10.96 5.44 -13.84
CA GLN A 56 -12.41 5.35 -13.85
C GLN A 56 -12.85 3.91 -13.59
N ALA A 57 -12.19 2.94 -14.21
CA ALA A 57 -12.42 1.53 -13.93
C ALA A 57 -12.16 1.16 -12.45
N LEU A 58 -11.08 1.69 -11.86
CA LEU A 58 -10.78 1.51 -10.44
C LEU A 58 -11.84 2.13 -9.54
N TYR A 59 -12.32 3.34 -9.87
CA TYR A 59 -13.41 4.00 -9.15
C TYR A 59 -14.69 3.16 -9.18
N ASP A 60 -15.09 2.68 -10.36
CA ASP A 60 -16.29 1.86 -10.51
C ASP A 60 -16.16 0.54 -9.73
N LYS A 61 -14.98 -0.10 -9.76
CA LYS A 61 -14.70 -1.32 -8.99
C LYS A 61 -14.77 -1.09 -7.48
N ILE A 62 -14.00 -0.15 -6.96
CA ILE A 62 -13.74 0.00 -5.52
C ILE A 62 -14.88 0.77 -4.83
N VAL A 63 -15.38 1.82 -5.46
CA VAL A 63 -16.39 2.72 -4.88
C VAL A 63 -17.81 2.27 -5.23
N GLN A 64 -18.13 2.12 -6.51
CA GLN A 64 -19.50 1.81 -6.96
C GLN A 64 -19.87 0.35 -6.67
N ASN A 65 -19.02 -0.59 -7.09
CA ASN A 65 -19.24 -2.03 -6.91
C ASN A 65 -18.81 -2.52 -5.51
N LYS A 66 -18.24 -1.63 -4.69
CA LYS A 66 -17.80 -1.91 -3.30
C LYS A 66 -16.81 -3.07 -3.18
N GLN A 67 -16.03 -3.33 -4.23
CA GLN A 67 -15.02 -4.39 -4.24
C GLN A 67 -13.70 -3.90 -3.63
N GLY A 68 -12.77 -4.83 -3.44
CA GLY A 68 -11.40 -4.53 -3.04
C GLY A 68 -10.46 -4.51 -4.24
N GLY A 69 -9.20 -4.86 -4.00
CA GLY A 69 -8.24 -5.15 -5.05
C GLY A 69 -6.89 -5.59 -4.50
N VAL A 70 -5.97 -5.88 -5.39
CA VAL A 70 -4.55 -6.10 -5.06
C VAL A 70 -3.82 -4.76 -4.88
N CYS A 71 -2.57 -4.78 -4.38
CA CYS A 71 -1.79 -3.57 -4.11
C CYS A 71 -1.74 -2.60 -5.30
N TYR A 72 -1.58 -3.11 -6.52
CA TYR A 72 -1.56 -2.31 -7.75
C TYR A 72 -2.81 -1.43 -7.90
N GLU A 73 -3.99 -2.01 -7.67
CA GLU A 73 -5.28 -1.34 -7.82
C GLU A 73 -5.54 -0.39 -6.65
N LEU A 74 -5.32 -0.86 -5.43
CA LEU A 74 -5.57 -0.10 -4.21
C LEU A 74 -4.71 1.16 -4.13
N HIS A 75 -3.43 1.06 -4.49
CA HIS A 75 -2.50 2.18 -4.40
C HIS A 75 -2.69 3.20 -5.51
N VAL A 76 -2.93 2.78 -6.77
CA VAL A 76 -3.25 3.70 -7.87
C VAL A 76 -4.52 4.50 -7.55
N HIS A 77 -5.56 3.80 -7.06
CA HIS A 77 -6.81 4.42 -6.66
C HIS A 77 -6.61 5.43 -5.52
N LEU A 78 -5.89 5.04 -4.46
CA LEU A 78 -5.65 5.90 -3.31
C LEU A 78 -4.81 7.15 -3.68
N VAL A 79 -3.76 7.00 -4.50
CA VAL A 79 -2.95 8.14 -4.98
C VAL A 79 -3.81 9.18 -5.71
N ALA A 80 -4.73 8.75 -6.57
CA ALA A 80 -5.59 9.68 -7.29
C ALA A 80 -6.51 10.48 -6.35
N HIS A 81 -7.06 9.83 -5.33
CA HIS A 81 -7.86 10.52 -4.31
C HIS A 81 -7.02 11.45 -3.44
N LEU A 82 -5.84 11.01 -3.00
CA LEU A 82 -4.92 11.85 -2.22
C LEU A 82 -4.53 13.12 -3.00
N LYS A 83 -4.21 13.00 -4.29
CA LYS A 83 -3.95 14.16 -5.17
C LYS A 83 -5.15 15.11 -5.23
N ASN A 84 -6.36 14.59 -5.42
CA ASN A 84 -7.58 15.41 -5.42
C ASN A 84 -7.89 16.08 -4.07
N LEU A 85 -7.39 15.51 -2.97
CA LEU A 85 -7.51 16.08 -1.62
C LEU A 85 -6.43 17.12 -1.32
N GLY A 86 -5.46 17.31 -2.21
CA GLY A 86 -4.38 18.29 -2.06
C GLY A 86 -3.07 17.73 -1.48
N PHE A 87 -2.93 16.40 -1.38
CA PHE A 87 -1.65 15.77 -1.01
C PHE A 87 -0.76 15.58 -2.24
N GLN A 88 0.56 15.76 -2.08
CA GLN A 88 1.54 15.37 -3.08
C GLN A 88 1.88 13.88 -2.90
N ALA A 89 1.07 13.01 -3.51
CA ALA A 89 1.23 11.56 -3.42
C ALA A 89 1.70 10.96 -4.74
N TYR A 90 2.56 9.95 -4.70
CA TYR A 90 3.03 9.23 -5.89
C TYR A 90 3.37 7.78 -5.57
N LEU A 91 3.49 6.95 -6.61
CA LEU A 91 3.83 5.54 -6.45
C LEU A 91 5.33 5.33 -6.59
N VAL A 92 5.85 4.38 -5.84
CA VAL A 92 7.24 3.91 -5.96
C VAL A 92 7.31 2.39 -6.04
N LYS A 93 8.44 1.87 -6.52
CA LYS A 93 8.68 0.43 -6.61
C LYS A 93 9.17 -0.11 -5.26
N GLY A 94 8.61 -1.24 -4.86
CA GLY A 94 9.17 -2.12 -3.86
C GLY A 94 9.33 -3.55 -4.39
N ASN A 95 10.17 -4.31 -3.70
CA ASN A 95 10.49 -5.69 -4.02
C ASN A 95 10.27 -6.57 -2.79
N VAL A 96 9.36 -7.54 -2.91
CA VAL A 96 8.99 -8.46 -1.83
C VAL A 96 10.13 -9.44 -1.57
N ALA A 97 10.35 -9.78 -0.31
CA ALA A 97 11.33 -10.79 0.06
C ALA A 97 10.95 -12.18 -0.44
N ASP A 98 11.95 -12.98 -0.81
CA ASP A 98 11.78 -14.42 -0.95
C ASP A 98 11.70 -15.02 0.47
N PHE A 99 10.48 -15.31 0.93
CA PHE A 99 10.28 -15.86 2.27
C PHE A 99 10.84 -17.28 2.48
N VAL A 100 11.29 -17.95 1.41
CA VAL A 100 11.90 -19.28 1.46
C VAL A 100 13.42 -19.18 1.49
N ASN A 101 14.00 -18.42 0.57
CA ASN A 101 15.46 -18.34 0.40
C ASN A 101 16.10 -17.13 1.10
N GLY A 102 15.30 -16.16 1.54
CA GLY A 102 15.76 -14.87 2.05
C GLY A 102 16.20 -13.92 0.95
N GLY A 103 16.34 -12.63 1.29
CA GLY A 103 16.69 -11.56 0.37
C GLY A 103 15.49 -11.03 -0.41
N PHE A 104 15.66 -9.84 -0.99
CA PHE A 104 14.62 -9.18 -1.80
C PHE A 104 14.62 -9.73 -3.23
N ASP A 105 13.44 -10.11 -3.73
CA ASP A 105 13.26 -10.63 -5.09
C ASP A 105 12.94 -9.48 -6.07
N GLU A 106 13.85 -9.26 -7.01
CA GLU A 106 13.74 -8.20 -8.02
C GLU A 106 12.53 -8.34 -8.95
N ASN A 107 12.01 -9.56 -9.09
CA ASN A 107 10.89 -9.91 -9.96
C ASN A 107 9.54 -9.88 -9.22
N ASN A 108 9.54 -10.00 -7.89
CA ASN A 108 8.31 -9.96 -7.09
C ASN A 108 8.00 -8.54 -6.61
N MET A 109 7.39 -7.76 -7.50
CA MET A 109 7.16 -6.34 -7.27
C MET A 109 5.93 -6.07 -6.38
N HIS A 110 6.07 -5.10 -5.48
CA HIS A 110 5.00 -4.49 -4.69
C HIS A 110 5.06 -2.97 -4.87
N ASN A 111 3.95 -2.31 -5.17
CA ASN A 111 3.95 -0.85 -5.27
C ASN A 111 3.64 -0.23 -3.92
N ILE A 112 4.24 0.92 -3.63
CA ILE A 112 4.08 1.65 -2.36
C ILE A 112 3.71 3.09 -2.68
N ILE A 113 2.97 3.75 -1.78
CA ILE A 113 2.67 5.17 -1.89
C ILE A 113 3.69 5.97 -1.06
N ILE A 114 4.26 7.01 -1.66
CA ILE A 114 4.96 8.07 -0.94
C ILE A 114 4.10 9.33 -0.98
N VAL A 115 3.97 9.99 0.17
CA VAL A 115 3.34 11.30 0.30
C VAL A 115 4.39 12.30 0.79
N ASP A 116 4.67 13.29 -0.03
CA ASP A 116 5.47 14.45 0.35
C ASP A 116 4.57 15.43 1.10
N PHE A 117 4.93 15.74 2.34
CA PHE A 117 4.06 16.55 3.20
C PHE A 117 4.88 17.34 4.23
N ASN A 118 4.60 18.64 4.38
CA ASN A 118 5.22 19.57 5.34
C ASN A 118 6.77 19.49 5.45
N ASN A 119 7.48 20.51 4.98
CA ASN A 119 8.95 20.61 5.05
C ASN A 119 9.69 19.45 4.34
N ASP A 120 9.17 19.02 3.19
CA ASP A 120 9.75 17.96 2.35
C ASP A 120 9.90 16.60 3.06
N GLU A 121 9.13 16.36 4.12
CA GLU A 121 9.08 15.05 4.76
C GLU A 121 8.34 14.04 3.89
N LYS A 122 8.90 12.82 3.81
CA LYS A 122 8.33 11.72 3.04
C LYS A 122 7.62 10.74 3.97
N TYR A 123 6.34 10.52 3.72
CA TYR A 123 5.54 9.53 4.43
C TYR A 123 5.31 8.32 3.52
N MET A 124 5.72 7.14 3.96
CA MET A 124 5.37 5.88 3.32
C MET A 124 3.98 5.43 3.75
N VAL A 125 3.14 5.07 2.78
CA VAL A 125 1.79 4.55 2.99
C VAL A 125 1.65 3.24 2.22
N ASP A 126 1.16 2.21 2.91
CA ASP A 126 0.87 0.91 2.34
C ASP A 126 -0.47 0.42 2.87
N VAL A 127 -1.41 0.20 1.96
CA VAL A 127 -2.76 -0.34 2.24
C VAL A 127 -3.00 -1.64 1.46
N GLY A 128 -1.95 -2.22 0.89
CA GLY A 128 -2.03 -3.29 -0.10
C GLY A 128 -1.14 -4.50 0.17
N PHE A 129 -0.24 -4.46 1.17
CA PHE A 129 0.61 -5.62 1.50
C PHE A 129 -0.11 -6.71 2.31
N GLY A 130 -1.12 -6.34 3.12
CA GLY A 130 -1.82 -7.25 4.02
C GLY A 130 -1.46 -7.01 5.48
N ASP A 131 -0.85 -7.99 6.15
CA ASP A 131 -0.45 -7.95 7.57
C ASP A 131 0.83 -7.12 7.78
N PHE A 132 0.73 -5.80 7.58
CA PHE A 132 1.80 -4.82 7.79
C PHE A 132 1.31 -3.60 8.59
N TYR A 133 2.24 -2.72 8.97
CA TYR A 133 2.00 -1.51 9.75
C TYR A 133 0.91 -0.62 9.13
N THR A 134 -0.07 -0.23 9.94
CA THR A 134 -1.33 0.31 9.42
C THR A 134 -1.42 1.84 9.38
N LYS A 135 -0.30 2.55 9.64
CA LYS A 135 -0.24 4.02 9.73
C LYS A 135 0.77 4.58 8.73
N PRO A 136 0.67 5.86 8.32
CA PRO A 136 1.73 6.52 7.57
C PRO A 136 3.05 6.50 8.34
N ILE A 137 4.15 6.15 7.67
CA ILE A 137 5.48 6.04 8.28
C ILE A 137 6.34 7.21 7.79
N LEU A 138 6.79 8.07 8.70
CA LEU A 138 7.75 9.11 8.39
C LEU A 138 9.12 8.49 8.07
N LEU A 139 9.60 8.66 6.84
CA LEU A 139 10.89 8.15 6.37
C LEU A 139 12.03 9.09 6.77
N LYS A 140 12.49 8.97 8.02
CA LYS A 140 13.56 9.81 8.57
C LYS A 140 14.58 9.00 9.36
N GLY A 141 15.86 9.18 9.01
CA GLY A 141 16.98 8.50 9.65
C GLY A 141 17.32 7.14 9.02
N ASN A 142 18.33 6.48 9.58
CA ASN A 142 18.85 5.22 9.04
C ASN A 142 18.08 3.97 9.49
N GLN A 143 17.36 4.10 10.61
CA GLN A 143 16.55 3.03 11.18
C GLN A 143 15.31 3.65 11.82
N ILE A 144 14.16 3.02 11.60
CA ILE A 144 12.86 3.44 12.14
C ILE A 144 12.25 2.19 12.77
N GLU A 145 11.91 2.27 14.06
CA GLU A 145 11.20 1.21 14.77
C GLU A 145 9.72 1.56 14.84
N LEU A 146 8.87 0.58 14.59
CA LEU A 146 7.44 0.74 14.50
C LEU A 146 6.76 -0.34 15.35
N GLU A 147 5.67 0.04 16.01
CA GLU A 147 4.82 -0.89 16.73
C GLU A 147 3.36 -0.56 16.45
N ASP A 148 2.59 -1.60 16.16
CA ASP A 148 1.16 -1.52 15.95
C ASP A 148 0.49 -2.84 16.38
N PHE A 149 -0.84 -2.93 16.24
CA PHE A 149 -1.59 -4.12 16.63
C PHE A 149 -1.11 -5.42 15.96
N GLY A 150 -0.57 -5.34 14.73
CA GLY A 150 -0.01 -6.49 14.00
C GLY A 150 1.38 -6.93 14.47
N GLY A 151 2.03 -6.15 15.33
CA GLY A 151 3.35 -6.46 15.90
C GLY A 151 4.37 -5.33 15.74
N LYS A 152 5.64 -5.70 15.89
CA LYS A 152 6.79 -4.81 15.79
C LYS A 152 7.43 -4.92 14.41
N TYR A 153 7.83 -3.79 13.85
CA TYR A 153 8.47 -3.70 12.56
C TYR A 153 9.69 -2.78 12.65
N MET A 154 10.58 -2.92 11.68
CA MET A 154 11.74 -2.05 11.53
C MET A 154 11.90 -1.69 10.05
N LEU A 155 12.19 -0.43 9.77
CA LEU A 155 12.75 -0.01 8.50
C LEU A 155 14.23 0.29 8.70
N LYS A 156 15.07 -0.16 7.78
CA LYS A 156 16.52 0.12 7.79
C LYS A 156 16.97 0.57 6.41
N LEU A 157 17.79 1.60 6.34
CA LEU A 157 18.43 1.98 5.08
C LEU A 157 19.41 0.88 4.64
N ILE A 158 19.24 0.44 3.40
CA ILE A 158 20.03 -0.59 2.75
C ILE A 158 20.44 -0.12 1.34
N GLU A 159 21.33 -0.87 0.71
CA GLU A 159 21.59 -0.76 -0.71
C GLU A 159 21.09 -2.03 -1.40
N PHE A 160 20.22 -1.85 -2.40
CA PHE A 160 19.69 -2.93 -3.22
C PHE A 160 19.64 -2.46 -4.67
N GLN A 161 20.18 -3.28 -5.59
CA GLN A 161 20.33 -2.92 -7.00
C GLN A 161 21.07 -1.58 -7.23
N ASN A 162 22.11 -1.31 -6.43
CA ASN A 162 22.90 -0.05 -6.45
C ASN A 162 22.06 1.22 -6.19
N VAL A 163 20.92 1.06 -5.51
CA VAL A 163 20.05 2.16 -5.09
C VAL A 163 19.88 2.10 -3.59
N LYS A 164 19.89 3.27 -2.95
CA LYS A 164 19.62 3.42 -1.53
C LYS A 164 18.12 3.29 -1.26
N GLN A 165 17.73 2.28 -0.49
CA GLN A 165 16.34 1.90 -0.24
C GLN A 165 16.08 1.73 1.26
N TYR A 166 14.82 1.65 1.66
CA TYR A 166 14.47 1.10 2.98
C TYR A 166 14.13 -0.38 2.83
N GLY A 167 14.83 -1.26 3.55
CA GLY A 167 14.38 -2.61 3.83
C GLY A 167 13.37 -2.59 4.97
N VAL A 168 12.27 -3.32 4.82
CA VAL A 168 11.17 -3.41 5.78
C VAL A 168 11.16 -4.81 6.38
N TYR A 169 11.12 -4.87 7.70
CA TYR A 169 11.27 -6.11 8.46
C TYR A 169 10.17 -6.25 9.51
N ALA A 170 9.60 -7.45 9.66
CA ALA A 170 8.79 -7.82 10.82
C ALA A 170 9.68 -8.42 11.92
N LEU A 171 9.43 -8.02 13.16
CA LEU A 171 10.12 -8.53 14.35
C LEU A 171 9.17 -9.47 15.10
N LYS A 172 9.31 -10.78 14.88
CA LYS A 172 8.43 -11.83 15.46
C LYS A 172 9.28 -12.87 16.18
N ASN A 173 8.95 -13.18 17.44
CA ASN A 173 9.58 -14.26 18.23
C ASN A 173 11.12 -14.22 18.25
N ASN A 174 11.72 -13.05 18.53
CA ASN A 174 13.17 -12.81 18.48
C ASN A 174 13.82 -13.10 17.12
N LYS A 175 13.04 -13.18 16.04
CA LYS A 175 13.53 -13.29 14.67
C LYS A 175 13.14 -12.05 13.88
N THR A 176 14.01 -11.69 12.95
CA THR A 176 13.79 -10.66 11.96
C THR A 176 13.41 -11.34 10.65
N GLN A 177 12.23 -11.02 10.13
CA GLN A 177 11.75 -11.48 8.84
C GLN A 177 11.75 -10.31 7.86
N GLU A 178 12.42 -10.48 6.73
CA GLU A 178 12.34 -9.54 5.60
C GLU A 178 10.95 -9.57 5.00
N LEU A 179 10.35 -8.39 4.75
CA LEU A 179 9.05 -8.27 4.10
C LEU A 179 9.21 -7.79 2.66
N PHE A 180 9.77 -6.60 2.49
CA PHE A 180 10.05 -5.98 1.20
C PHE A 180 11.08 -4.87 1.35
N CYS A 181 11.67 -4.41 0.25
CA CYS A 181 12.41 -3.15 0.20
C CYS A 181 11.69 -2.14 -0.68
N VAL A 182 11.96 -0.84 -0.48
CA VAL A 182 11.30 0.25 -1.21
C VAL A 182 12.30 1.31 -1.69
N ASP A 183 12.26 1.60 -2.99
CA ASP A 183 12.93 2.75 -3.61
C ASP A 183 12.08 4.01 -3.42
N PHE A 184 12.25 4.68 -2.29
CA PHE A 184 11.50 5.89 -1.94
C PHE A 184 11.91 7.15 -2.73
N GLN A 185 12.90 7.05 -3.61
CA GLN A 185 13.48 8.20 -4.32
C GLN A 185 12.91 8.36 -5.73
N ARG A 186 12.36 7.30 -6.32
CA ARG A 186 11.95 7.28 -7.73
C ARG A 186 10.46 7.03 -7.88
N GLU A 187 9.74 8.07 -8.30
CA GLU A 187 8.35 7.92 -8.76
C GLU A 187 8.27 6.94 -9.94
N GLN A 188 7.23 6.11 -9.93
CA GLN A 188 6.92 5.14 -10.95
C GLN A 188 5.53 5.36 -11.53
N LYS A 189 5.39 5.08 -12.82
CA LYS A 189 4.10 5.18 -13.51
C LYS A 189 3.28 3.88 -13.35
N PRO A 190 1.94 3.97 -13.34
CA PRO A 190 1.04 2.81 -13.35
C PRO A 190 1.38 1.73 -14.39
N ASP A 191 1.85 2.13 -15.58
CA ASP A 191 2.17 1.20 -16.67
C ASP A 191 3.31 0.23 -16.32
N LEU A 192 4.34 0.69 -15.62
CA LEU A 192 5.42 -0.18 -15.13
C LEU A 192 4.87 -1.24 -14.17
N PHE A 193 3.88 -0.85 -13.36
CA PHE A 193 3.24 -1.77 -12.44
C PHE A 193 2.39 -2.83 -13.14
N LEU A 194 1.75 -2.49 -14.27
CA LEU A 194 1.09 -3.47 -15.13
C LEU A 194 2.08 -4.45 -15.74
N GLU A 195 3.26 -4.00 -16.14
CA GLU A 195 4.31 -4.88 -16.68
C GLU A 195 4.79 -5.89 -15.63
N GLY A 196 5.16 -5.42 -14.44
CA GLY A 196 5.58 -6.34 -13.38
C GLY A 196 4.42 -7.20 -12.84
N PHE A 197 3.17 -6.73 -12.88
CA PHE A 197 2.00 -7.59 -12.63
C PHE A 197 1.92 -8.74 -13.66
N LYS A 198 2.10 -8.46 -14.96
CA LYS A 198 2.12 -9.50 -16.00
C LYS A 198 3.25 -10.51 -15.80
N GLN A 199 4.42 -10.05 -15.37
CA GLN A 199 5.54 -10.92 -15.01
C GLN A 199 5.18 -11.82 -13.82
N ASN A 200 4.60 -11.24 -12.77
CA ASN A 200 4.12 -11.97 -11.59
C ASN A 200 3.08 -13.04 -11.93
N VAL A 201 2.07 -12.70 -12.75
CA VAL A 201 1.05 -13.66 -13.22
C VAL A 201 1.67 -14.80 -14.06
N SER A 202 2.77 -14.54 -14.78
CA SER A 202 3.48 -15.54 -15.57
C SER A 202 4.33 -16.50 -14.72
N ASN A 203 4.60 -16.16 -13.45
CA ASN A 203 5.30 -17.03 -12.52
C ASN A 203 4.32 -18.07 -11.93
N PRO A 204 4.43 -19.37 -12.26
CA PRO A 204 3.49 -20.39 -11.79
C PRO A 204 3.53 -20.61 -10.27
N LYS A 205 4.58 -20.14 -9.58
CA LYS A 205 4.71 -20.22 -8.13
C LYS A 205 4.13 -19.00 -7.41
N TRP A 206 3.67 -17.98 -8.14
CA TRP A 206 3.15 -16.77 -7.52
C TRP A 206 1.88 -17.08 -6.72
N ILE A 207 1.86 -16.66 -5.45
CA ILE A 207 0.82 -17.09 -4.51
C ILE A 207 -0.58 -16.64 -4.93
N PHE A 208 -0.71 -15.46 -5.55
CA PHE A 208 -1.99 -14.84 -5.87
C PHE A 208 -2.73 -15.48 -7.05
N ILE A 209 -2.10 -16.34 -7.85
CA ILE A 209 -2.79 -17.16 -8.86
C ILE A 209 -3.13 -18.57 -8.34
N ASN A 210 -2.52 -18.99 -7.23
CA ASN A 210 -2.67 -20.33 -6.67
C ASN A 210 -3.58 -20.35 -5.43
N GLN A 211 -3.75 -19.22 -4.76
CA GLN A 211 -4.54 -19.10 -3.54
C GLN A 211 -5.50 -17.92 -3.63
N LEU A 212 -6.72 -18.11 -3.13
CA LEU A 212 -7.68 -17.03 -2.93
C LEU A 212 -7.38 -16.36 -1.59
N ILE A 213 -7.06 -15.07 -1.63
CA ILE A 213 -6.66 -14.26 -0.48
C ILE A 213 -7.61 -13.08 -0.39
N ILE A 214 -8.28 -12.96 0.75
CA ILE A 214 -9.13 -11.81 1.09
C ILE A 214 -8.74 -11.39 2.51
N LEU A 215 -8.32 -10.14 2.67
CA LEU A 215 -7.92 -9.58 3.96
C LEU A 215 -8.75 -8.34 4.25
N LYS A 216 -9.18 -8.20 5.50
CA LYS A 216 -9.92 -7.04 5.99
C LYS A 216 -9.49 -6.71 7.40
N HIS A 217 -9.18 -5.44 7.63
CA HIS A 217 -8.81 -4.96 8.95
C HIS A 217 -10.03 -4.58 9.79
N TYR A 218 -9.92 -4.82 11.09
CA TYR A 218 -10.88 -4.39 12.09
C TYR A 218 -10.12 -3.67 13.20
N TYR A 219 -10.54 -2.45 13.54
CA TYR A 219 -9.99 -1.73 14.68
C TYR A 219 -11.03 -1.77 15.81
N LYS A 220 -10.58 -2.17 16.99
CA LYS A 220 -11.36 -2.04 18.21
C LYS A 220 -10.73 -0.93 19.05
N GLU A 221 -11.43 0.19 19.20
CA GLU A 221 -11.04 1.19 20.19
C GLU A 221 -11.33 0.62 21.57
N VAL A 222 -10.27 0.28 22.31
CA VAL A 222 -10.38 -0.07 23.72
C VAL A 222 -10.24 1.23 24.48
N ASN A 223 -11.38 1.86 24.79
CA ASN A 223 -11.40 2.95 25.75
C ASN A 223 -10.89 2.39 27.07
N GLY A 224 -9.73 2.87 27.52
CA GLY A 224 -9.16 2.49 28.81
C GLY A 224 -10.17 2.71 29.92
N VAL A 225 -10.23 1.75 30.85
CA VAL A 225 -10.86 1.91 32.15
C VAL A 225 -10.29 3.19 32.78
N GLN A 226 -11.19 4.10 33.17
CA GLN A 226 -10.86 5.33 33.91
C GLN A 226 -10.10 5.02 35.21
#